data_AF-Q9D429-F1
#
_entry.id   AF-Q9D429-F1
#
_cell.length_a   1.000
_cell.length_b   1.000
_cell.length_c   1.000
_cell.angle_alpha   90.00
_cell.angle_beta   90.00
_cell.angle_gamma   90.00
#
_symmetry.space_group_name_H-M   'P 1'
#
loop_
_entity.id
_entity.type
_entity.pdbx_description
1 polymer ?
#
loop_
_entity_poly.entity_id
_entity_poly.type
_entity_poly.pdbx_seq_one_letter_code
_entity_poly.pdbx_strand_id
1 'polypeptide(L)'
;MHKAAGQGHIDCLQWLIEMGAESNITNKAGETPSDVAKRFAHLAAVKLLEGLQKYEIDDIESDKDHINFFTRHGVEGSTDAKDDLCLSESDKANARMRAHKKIVELRQLLEIAESNFKHLGGITEEDLKQKKEQLESKKTINELQGQLAYERLRREKLECQLDEYRVEVDQLKETLQ
;
A
#
# COMPACT_ATOMS: atom_id res chain seq x y z
N MET A 1 -4.82 -31.74 13.71
CA MET A 1 -4.47 -30.63 12.80
C MET A 1 -5.49 -30.44 11.68
N HIS A 2 -5.76 -31.43 10.80
CA HIS A 2 -6.73 -31.27 9.68
C HIS A 2 -8.13 -30.80 10.09
N LYS A 3 -8.68 -31.28 11.20
CA LYS A 3 -10.00 -30.84 11.70
C LYS A 3 -10.02 -29.36 12.10
N ALA A 4 -8.97 -28.89 12.77
CA ALA A 4 -8.85 -27.47 13.14
C ALA A 4 -8.65 -26.60 11.90
N ALA A 5 -7.91 -27.10 10.89
CA ALA A 5 -7.69 -26.43 9.62
C ALA A 5 -8.98 -26.29 8.78
N GLY A 6 -9.78 -27.35 8.70
CA GLY A 6 -11.06 -27.33 7.96
C GLY A 6 -12.18 -26.53 8.63
N GLN A 7 -12.01 -26.15 9.90
CA GLN A 7 -12.94 -25.26 10.63
C GLN A 7 -12.39 -23.84 10.78
N GLY A 8 -11.16 -23.58 10.33
CA GLY A 8 -10.52 -22.27 10.45
C GLY A 8 -10.18 -21.86 11.89
N HIS A 9 -10.02 -22.81 12.82
CA HIS A 9 -9.70 -22.53 14.22
C HIS A 9 -8.21 -22.19 14.41
N ILE A 10 -7.88 -20.92 14.20
CA ILE A 10 -6.50 -20.39 14.23
C ILE A 10 -5.82 -20.65 15.58
N ASP A 11 -6.50 -20.36 16.70
CA ASP A 11 -5.92 -20.53 18.04
C ASP A 11 -5.54 -21.99 18.34
N CYS A 12 -6.39 -22.93 17.89
CA CYS A 12 -6.11 -24.36 18.01
C CYS A 12 -4.92 -24.78 17.13
N LEU A 13 -4.80 -24.22 15.93
CA LEU A 13 -3.68 -24.48 15.03
C LEU A 13 -2.37 -23.93 15.59
N GLN A 14 -2.39 -22.72 16.12
CA GLN A 14 -1.22 -22.09 16.72
C GLN A 14 -0.73 -22.89 17.93
N TRP A 15 -1.63 -23.28 18.82
CA TRP A 15 -1.30 -24.12 19.97
C TRP A 15 -0.73 -25.49 19.56
N LEU A 16 -1.27 -26.12 18.50
CA LEU A 16 -0.74 -27.38 17.98
C LEU A 16 0.67 -27.22 17.41
N ILE A 17 0.96 -26.13 16.70
CA ILE A 17 2.28 -25.82 16.15
C ILE A 17 3.28 -25.55 17.28
N GLU A 18 2.89 -24.79 18.30
CA GLU A 18 3.71 -24.52 19.49
C GLU A 18 4.07 -25.79 20.26
N MET A 19 3.19 -26.80 20.25
CA MET A 19 3.45 -28.13 20.83
C MET A 19 4.28 -29.05 19.92
N GLY A 20 4.82 -28.54 18.81
CA GLY A 20 5.70 -29.28 17.91
C GLY A 20 4.98 -30.23 16.95
N ALA A 21 3.68 -30.01 16.70
CA ALA A 21 2.97 -30.82 15.71
C ALA A 21 3.46 -30.51 14.29
N GLU A 22 3.75 -31.56 13.51
CA GLU A 22 4.17 -31.42 12.12
C GLU A 22 3.05 -30.85 11.23
N SER A 23 3.33 -29.77 10.50
CA SER A 23 2.37 -29.12 9.59
C SER A 23 2.16 -29.87 8.27
N ASN A 24 3.01 -30.86 7.97
CA ASN A 24 3.01 -31.58 6.69
C ASN A 24 2.37 -32.98 6.76
N ILE A 25 1.56 -33.26 7.79
CA ILE A 25 0.93 -34.57 7.98
C ILE A 25 -0.19 -34.76 6.95
N THR A 26 -0.23 -35.89 6.25
CA THR A 26 -1.30 -36.22 5.30
C THR A 26 -2.42 -37.03 5.96
N ASN A 27 -3.67 -36.77 5.57
CA ASN A 27 -4.82 -37.58 6.00
C ASN A 27 -5.00 -38.83 5.11
N LYS A 28 -6.04 -39.65 5.36
CA LYS A 28 -6.36 -40.84 4.55
C LYS A 28 -6.64 -40.54 3.07
N ALA A 29 -6.92 -39.29 2.73
CA ALA A 29 -7.13 -38.82 1.36
C ALA A 29 -5.86 -38.20 0.74
N GLY A 30 -4.73 -38.22 1.46
CA GLY A 30 -3.46 -37.63 1.01
C GLY A 30 -3.39 -36.11 1.18
N GLU A 31 -4.38 -35.47 1.81
CA GLU A 31 -4.43 -34.01 1.98
C GLU A 31 -3.59 -33.55 3.18
N THR A 32 -2.83 -32.48 3.01
CA THR A 32 -2.19 -31.77 4.13
C THR A 32 -3.23 -30.93 4.89
N PRO A 33 -2.93 -30.45 6.11
CA PRO A 33 -3.83 -29.56 6.82
C PRO A 33 -4.07 -28.25 6.06
N SER A 34 -3.07 -27.75 5.31
CA SER A 34 -3.23 -26.59 4.42
C SER A 34 -4.25 -26.86 3.31
N ASP A 35 -4.19 -28.03 2.67
CA ASP A 35 -5.14 -28.39 1.60
C ASP A 35 -6.58 -28.45 2.11
N VAL A 36 -6.77 -28.97 3.33
CA VAL A 36 -8.08 -28.97 3.98
C VAL A 36 -8.55 -27.54 4.26
N ALA A 37 -7.69 -26.64 4.76
CA ALA A 37 -8.04 -25.23 4.96
C ALA A 37 -8.36 -24.51 3.64
N LYS A 38 -7.63 -24.81 2.55
CA LYS A 38 -7.91 -24.28 1.20
C LYS A 38 -9.28 -24.71 0.70
N ARG A 39 -9.63 -25.98 0.85
CA ARG A 39 -10.93 -26.52 0.41
C ARG A 39 -12.11 -25.85 1.09
N PHE A 40 -11.96 -25.44 2.35
CA PHE A 40 -12.99 -24.71 3.12
C PHE A 40 -12.79 -23.18 3.12
N ALA A 41 -11.92 -22.65 2.26
CA ALA A 41 -11.63 -21.22 2.08
C ALA A 41 -11.18 -20.48 3.36
N HIS A 42 -10.53 -21.17 4.30
CA HIS A 42 -10.00 -20.59 5.53
C HIS A 42 -8.60 -20.01 5.34
N LEU A 43 -8.51 -18.86 4.66
CA LEU A 43 -7.25 -18.23 4.23
C LEU A 43 -6.27 -17.93 5.40
N ALA A 44 -6.78 -17.56 6.57
CA ALA A 44 -5.95 -17.30 7.74
C ALA A 44 -5.28 -18.57 8.29
N ALA A 45 -5.99 -19.71 8.26
CA ALA A 45 -5.45 -21.01 8.63
C ALA A 45 -4.38 -21.49 7.62
N VAL A 46 -4.59 -21.22 6.32
CA VAL A 46 -3.60 -21.52 5.26
C VAL A 46 -2.31 -20.76 5.51
N LYS A 47 -2.39 -19.44 5.76
CA LYS A 47 -1.21 -18.60 6.06
C LYS A 47 -0.43 -19.08 7.28
N LEU A 48 -1.12 -19.53 8.31
CA LEU A 48 -0.49 -20.06 9.52
C LEU A 48 0.19 -21.42 9.28
N LEU A 49 -0.45 -22.30 8.51
CA LEU A 49 0.02 -23.67 8.27
C LEU A 49 1.14 -23.77 7.24
N GLU A 50 1.17 -22.88 6.24
CA GLU A 50 2.22 -22.85 5.21
C GLU A 50 3.51 -22.20 5.71
N GLY A 51 3.47 -21.49 6.85
CA GLY A 51 4.65 -20.99 7.53
C GLY A 51 5.37 -19.86 6.80
N LEU A 52 5.93 -18.94 7.59
CA LEU A 52 6.80 -17.83 7.22
C LEU A 52 8.15 -18.25 6.60
N GLN A 53 8.17 -19.21 5.67
CA GLN A 53 9.33 -19.61 4.87
C GLN A 53 8.95 -19.81 3.39
N LYS A 54 8.37 -18.78 2.76
CA LYS A 54 8.43 -18.54 1.29
C LYS A 54 7.69 -17.28 0.83
N TYR A 55 7.82 -16.19 1.57
CA TYR A 55 7.62 -14.86 0.99
C TYR A 55 8.91 -14.07 1.22
N GLU A 56 10.01 -14.55 0.62
CA GLU A 56 10.82 -13.57 -0.09
C GLU A 56 9.88 -13.00 -1.14
N ILE A 57 9.49 -11.74 -0.96
CA ILE A 57 9.01 -10.94 -2.06
C ILE A 57 10.26 -10.73 -2.90
N ASP A 58 10.64 -11.77 -3.64
CA ASP A 58 11.44 -11.58 -4.83
C ASP A 58 10.60 -10.66 -5.70
N ASP A 59 11.14 -9.48 -5.97
CA ASP A 59 10.78 -8.66 -7.11
C ASP A 59 10.86 -9.53 -8.36
N ILE A 60 9.81 -10.32 -8.62
CA ILE A 60 9.57 -10.94 -9.91
C ILE A 60 9.06 -9.81 -10.78
N GLU A 61 10.02 -9.06 -11.31
CA GLU A 61 9.98 -8.53 -12.66
C GLU A 61 9.03 -9.37 -13.52
N SER A 62 7.88 -8.78 -13.84
CA SER A 62 7.15 -8.95 -15.10
C SER A 62 7.40 -10.28 -15.84
N ASP A 63 7.06 -11.42 -15.24
CA ASP A 63 6.96 -12.66 -16.02
C ASP A 63 5.55 -12.72 -16.61
N LYS A 64 5.48 -12.44 -17.92
CA LYS A 64 4.25 -12.22 -18.70
C LYS A 64 3.38 -13.48 -18.90
N ASP A 65 3.70 -14.56 -18.20
CA ASP A 65 3.00 -15.85 -18.28
C ASP A 65 2.13 -16.15 -17.04
N HIS A 66 1.70 -15.10 -16.32
CA HIS A 66 0.63 -15.18 -15.32
C HIS A 66 -0.77 -15.45 -15.90
N ILE A 67 -0.89 -15.93 -17.13
CA ILE A 67 -2.13 -16.53 -17.64
C ILE A 67 -2.49 -17.75 -16.79
N ASN A 68 -1.50 -18.57 -16.40
CA ASN A 68 -1.71 -19.79 -15.62
C ASN A 68 -2.17 -19.56 -14.17
N PHE A 69 -1.97 -18.36 -13.61
CA PHE A 69 -2.48 -18.01 -12.28
C PHE A 69 -4.01 -17.84 -12.31
N PHE A 70 -4.53 -17.21 -13.36
CA PHE A 70 -5.98 -17.05 -13.57
C PHE A 70 -6.65 -18.33 -14.08
N THR A 71 -5.92 -19.21 -14.80
CA THR A 71 -6.46 -20.52 -15.23
C THR A 71 -6.70 -21.47 -14.06
N ARG A 72 -5.88 -21.41 -13.00
CA ARG A 72 -5.94 -22.38 -11.89
C ARG A 72 -6.83 -21.95 -10.73
N HIS A 73 -7.11 -20.65 -10.60
CA HIS A 73 -7.95 -20.06 -9.54
C HIS A 73 -9.20 -19.36 -10.08
N GLY A 74 -9.60 -19.66 -11.31
CA GLY A 74 -10.91 -19.30 -11.83
C GLY A 74 -12.00 -19.87 -10.93
N VAL A 75 -12.80 -18.98 -10.36
CA VAL A 75 -13.98 -19.24 -9.54
C VAL A 75 -14.78 -20.45 -10.07
N GLU A 76 -14.62 -21.57 -9.37
CA GLU A 76 -15.35 -22.82 -9.56
C GLU A 76 -16.77 -22.64 -9.03
N GLY A 77 -17.57 -21.84 -9.74
CA GLY A 77 -18.91 -21.47 -9.32
C GLY A 77 -19.86 -21.05 -10.45
N SER A 78 -19.44 -21.13 -11.72
CA SER A 78 -20.40 -21.08 -12.83
C SER A 78 -20.69 -22.51 -13.26
N THR A 79 -21.90 -22.99 -12.95
CA THR A 79 -22.36 -24.36 -13.24
C THR A 79 -22.66 -24.61 -14.72
N ASP A 80 -22.47 -23.64 -15.61
CA ASP A 80 -23.06 -23.68 -16.95
C ASP A 80 -22.01 -23.40 -18.04
N ALA A 81 -20.99 -24.26 -18.14
CA ALA A 81 -20.31 -24.56 -19.41
C ALA A 81 -19.29 -25.68 -19.22
N LYS A 82 -19.65 -26.91 -19.63
CA LYS A 82 -18.68 -28.00 -19.83
C LYS A 82 -18.04 -27.99 -21.24
N ASP A 83 -18.21 -26.89 -21.97
CA ASP A 83 -17.60 -26.70 -23.27
C ASP A 83 -16.78 -25.41 -23.15
N ASP A 84 -15.46 -25.55 -23.06
CA ASP A 84 -14.53 -24.43 -23.07
C ASP A 84 -14.75 -23.67 -24.37
N LEU A 85 -15.57 -22.63 -24.33
CA LEU A 85 -15.70 -21.68 -25.41
C LEU A 85 -14.34 -20.97 -25.49
N CYS A 86 -13.42 -21.54 -26.28
CA CYS A 86 -12.19 -20.90 -26.72
C CYS A 86 -12.57 -19.65 -27.51
N LEU A 87 -12.89 -18.58 -26.78
CA LEU A 87 -13.18 -17.28 -27.35
C LEU A 87 -12.00 -16.89 -28.23
N SER A 88 -12.29 -16.55 -29.48
CA SER A 88 -11.27 -16.05 -30.40
C SER A 88 -10.59 -14.84 -29.75
N GLU A 89 -9.32 -14.59 -30.08
CA GLU A 89 -8.63 -13.38 -29.60
C GLU A 89 -9.40 -12.09 -29.95
N SER A 90 -10.17 -12.13 -31.04
CA SER A 90 -11.13 -11.07 -31.40
C SER A 90 -12.24 -10.88 -30.36
N ASP A 91 -12.81 -11.96 -29.83
CA ASP A 91 -13.91 -11.90 -28.85
C ASP A 91 -13.43 -11.39 -27.49
N LYS A 92 -12.22 -11.79 -27.08
CA LYS A 92 -11.56 -11.27 -25.87
C LYS A 92 -11.27 -9.77 -26.01
N ALA A 93 -10.76 -9.34 -27.17
CA ALA A 93 -10.53 -7.92 -27.45
C ALA A 93 -11.84 -7.11 -27.42
N ASN A 94 -12.91 -7.63 -28.02
CA ASN A 94 -14.23 -7.01 -28.01
C ASN A 94 -14.81 -6.93 -26.59
N ALA A 95 -14.64 -7.97 -25.76
CA ALA A 95 -15.05 -7.96 -24.36
C ALA A 95 -14.28 -6.92 -23.55
N ARG A 96 -12.96 -6.83 -23.72
CA ARG A 96 -12.11 -5.79 -23.10
C ARG A 96 -12.54 -4.39 -23.53
N MET A 97 -12.84 -4.20 -24.81
CA MET A 97 -13.31 -2.91 -25.34
C MET A 97 -14.63 -2.48 -24.70
N ARG A 98 -15.60 -3.41 -24.56
CA ARG A 98 -16.86 -3.14 -23.87
C ARG A 98 -16.63 -2.81 -22.39
N ALA A 99 -15.78 -3.58 -21.70
CA ALA A 99 -15.43 -3.33 -20.31
C ALA A 99 -14.77 -1.94 -20.13
N HIS A 100 -13.81 -1.60 -20.98
CA HIS A 100 -13.16 -0.30 -20.96
C HIS A 100 -14.15 0.84 -21.21
N LYS A 101 -15.02 0.71 -22.22
CA LYS A 101 -16.09 1.68 -22.48
C LYS A 101 -16.96 1.87 -21.23
N LYS A 102 -17.31 0.77 -20.55
CA LYS A 102 -18.12 0.85 -19.33
C LYS A 102 -17.39 1.53 -18.17
N ILE A 103 -16.09 1.28 -18.02
CA ILE A 103 -15.25 1.98 -17.03
C ILE A 103 -15.28 3.48 -17.28
N VAL A 104 -15.12 3.92 -18.54
CA VAL A 104 -15.16 5.35 -18.90
C VAL A 104 -16.52 5.96 -18.58
N GLU A 105 -17.61 5.31 -18.96
CA GLU A 105 -18.97 5.78 -18.63
C GLU A 105 -19.19 5.91 -17.12
N LEU A 106 -18.76 4.92 -16.33
CA LEU A 106 -18.92 4.94 -14.88
C LEU A 106 -18.06 6.03 -14.23
N ARG A 107 -16.85 6.30 -14.74
CA ARG A 107 -16.03 7.42 -14.27
C ARG A 107 -16.72 8.77 -14.49
N GLN A 108 -17.29 8.99 -15.67
CA GLN A 108 -18.03 10.22 -15.95
C GLN A 108 -19.24 10.40 -15.02
N LEU A 109 -19.99 9.32 -14.75
CA LEU A 109 -21.11 9.37 -13.82
C LEU A 109 -20.65 9.65 -12.38
N LEU A 110 -19.50 9.09 -11.98
CA LEU A 110 -18.91 9.36 -10.67
C LEU A 110 -18.49 10.83 -10.54
N GLU A 111 -17.82 11.39 -11.55
CA GLU A 111 -17.44 12.82 -11.57
C GLU A 111 -18.66 13.74 -11.44
N ILE A 112 -19.76 13.42 -12.14
CA ILE A 112 -21.01 14.18 -12.02
C ILE A 112 -21.59 14.05 -10.61
N ALA A 113 -21.61 12.84 -10.04
CA ALA A 113 -22.10 12.61 -8.69
C ALA A 113 -21.28 13.35 -7.63
N GLU A 114 -19.95 13.32 -7.73
CA GLU A 114 -19.03 14.04 -6.87
C GLU A 114 -19.21 15.56 -6.98
N SER A 115 -19.34 16.07 -8.21
CA SER A 115 -19.64 17.47 -8.46
C SER A 115 -20.96 17.87 -7.80
N ASN A 116 -22.03 17.11 -7.98
CA ASN A 116 -23.32 17.38 -7.34
C ASN A 116 -23.22 17.34 -5.81
N PHE A 117 -22.50 16.36 -5.26
CA PHE A 117 -22.24 16.27 -3.83
C PHE A 117 -21.52 17.52 -3.30
N LYS A 118 -20.49 18.00 -4.01
CA LYS A 118 -19.79 19.25 -3.70
C LYS A 118 -20.73 20.47 -3.76
N HIS A 119 -21.58 20.58 -4.79
CA HIS A 119 -22.54 21.67 -4.92
C HIS A 119 -23.58 21.70 -3.77
N LEU A 120 -23.94 20.53 -3.24
CA LEU A 120 -24.81 20.40 -2.06
C LEU A 120 -24.09 20.66 -0.73
N GLY A 121 -22.81 21.04 -0.76
CA GLY A 121 -21.99 21.31 0.43
C GLY A 121 -21.30 20.07 1.01
N GLY A 122 -21.34 18.94 0.30
CA GLY A 122 -20.57 17.76 0.64
C GLY A 122 -19.07 18.01 0.45
N ILE A 123 -18.25 17.41 1.32
CA ILE A 123 -16.78 17.49 1.25
C ILE A 123 -16.27 16.13 0.83
N THR A 124 -15.55 16.06 -0.29
CA THR A 124 -14.99 14.79 -0.77
C THR A 124 -13.75 14.38 0.02
N GLU A 125 -13.39 13.11 -0.04
CA GLU A 125 -12.16 12.61 0.59
C GLU A 125 -10.91 13.32 0.06
N GLU A 126 -10.91 13.64 -1.24
CA GLU A 126 -9.83 14.40 -1.89
C GLU A 126 -9.69 15.80 -1.27
N ASP A 127 -10.81 16.50 -1.07
CA ASP A 127 -10.79 17.84 -0.47
C ASP A 127 -10.27 17.79 0.98
N LEU A 128 -10.60 16.75 1.75
CA LEU A 128 -10.08 16.53 3.09
C LEU A 128 -8.57 16.27 3.09
N LYS A 129 -8.10 15.45 2.14
CA LYS A 129 -6.68 15.14 2.00
C LYS A 129 -5.88 16.38 1.62
N GLN A 130 -6.35 17.14 0.64
CA GLN A 130 -5.75 18.41 0.24
C GLN A 130 -5.70 19.41 1.40
N LYS A 131 -6.77 19.53 2.19
CA LYS A 131 -6.78 20.40 3.38
C LYS A 131 -5.74 19.98 4.42
N LYS A 132 -5.55 18.68 4.64
CA LYS A 132 -4.51 18.17 5.56
C LYS A 132 -3.12 18.51 5.05
N GLU A 133 -2.84 18.25 3.77
CA GLU A 133 -1.55 18.57 3.14
C GLU A 133 -1.26 20.09 3.15
N GLN A 134 -2.27 20.92 2.90
CA GLN A 134 -2.18 22.38 3.02
C GLN A 134 -1.88 22.83 4.46
N LEU A 135 -2.48 22.17 5.46
CA LEU A 135 -2.23 22.49 6.87
C LEU A 135 -0.82 22.08 7.30
N GLU A 136 -0.33 20.93 6.83
CA GLU A 136 1.03 20.45 7.08
C GLU A 136 2.07 21.36 6.43
N SER A 137 1.90 21.68 5.14
CA SER A 137 2.77 22.64 4.44
C SER A 137 2.75 24.03 5.08
N LYS A 138 1.60 24.51 5.58
CA LYS A 138 1.54 25.78 6.30
C LYS A 138 2.33 25.75 7.61
N LYS A 139 2.29 24.62 8.34
CA LYS A 139 3.10 24.44 9.56
C LYS A 139 4.59 24.47 9.25
N THR A 140 5.03 23.77 8.20
CA THR A 140 6.44 23.75 7.83
C THR A 140 6.93 25.12 7.38
N ILE A 141 6.12 25.87 6.60
CA ILE A 141 6.46 27.25 6.21
C ILE A 141 6.64 28.13 7.45
N ASN A 142 5.72 28.07 8.42
CA ASN A 142 5.82 28.87 9.63
C ASN A 142 7.08 28.53 10.44
N GLU A 143 7.43 27.25 10.55
CA GLU A 143 8.64 26.80 11.24
C GLU A 143 9.90 27.32 10.55
N LEU A 144 9.98 27.19 9.22
CA LEU A 144 11.10 27.70 8.42
C LEU A 144 11.22 29.23 8.50
N GLN A 145 10.10 29.95 8.54
CA GLN A 145 10.10 31.40 8.75
C GLN A 145 10.67 31.76 10.13
N GLY A 146 10.34 31.00 11.17
CA GLY A 146 10.92 31.16 12.50
C GLY A 146 12.44 30.92 12.51
N GLN A 147 12.90 29.84 11.88
CA GLN A 147 14.34 29.55 11.74
C GLN A 147 15.07 30.64 10.96
N LEU A 148 14.49 31.13 9.86
CA LEU A 148 15.05 32.22 9.07
C LEU A 148 15.15 33.52 9.88
N ALA A 149 14.13 33.85 10.66
CA ALA A 149 14.15 35.03 11.52
C ALA A 149 15.24 34.92 12.59
N TYR A 150 15.41 33.74 13.18
CA TYR A 150 16.47 33.46 14.14
C TYR A 150 17.86 33.63 13.52
N GLU A 151 18.10 33.03 12.35
CA GLU A 151 19.39 33.15 11.65
C GLU A 151 19.68 34.60 11.19
N ARG A 152 18.65 35.36 10.78
CA ARG A 152 18.80 36.79 10.48
C ARG A 152 19.27 37.58 11.69
N LEU A 153 18.62 37.40 12.84
CA LEU A 153 19.00 38.08 14.09
C LEU A 153 20.40 37.66 14.55
N ARG A 154 20.73 36.37 14.41
CA ARG A 154 22.06 35.85 14.75
C ARG A 154 23.14 36.48 13.86
N ARG A 155 22.88 36.60 12.56
CA ARG A 155 23.80 37.24 11.60
C ARG A 155 24.00 38.72 11.91
N GLU A 156 22.93 39.46 12.19
CA GLU A 156 23.00 40.88 12.58
C GLU A 156 23.90 41.08 13.80
N LYS A 157 23.75 40.23 14.84
CA LYS A 157 24.63 40.28 16.03
C LYS A 157 26.10 40.03 15.70
N LEU A 158 26.39 39.06 14.83
CA LEU A 158 27.77 38.76 14.40
C LEU A 158 28.35 39.89 13.56
N GLU A 159 27.55 40.53 12.71
CA GLU A 159 27.96 41.69 11.92
C GLU A 159 28.32 42.88 12.83
N CYS A 160 27.52 43.16 13.86
CA CYS A 160 27.87 44.18 14.87
C CYS A 160 29.21 43.86 15.57
N GLN A 161 29.42 42.62 15.99
CA GLN A 161 30.69 42.20 16.61
C GLN A 161 31.88 42.33 15.66
N LEU A 162 31.70 41.99 14.38
CA LEU A 162 32.76 42.16 13.37
C LEU A 162 33.11 43.64 13.17
N ASP A 163 32.13 44.54 13.20
CA ASP A 163 32.38 45.97 13.09
C ASP A 163 33.11 46.52 14.33
N GLU A 164 32.79 46.04 15.53
CA GLU A 164 33.55 46.36 16.76
C GLU A 164 35.03 45.92 16.63
N TYR A 165 35.29 44.67 16.25
CA TYR A 165 36.65 44.18 16.06
C TYR A 165 37.42 44.92 14.96
N ARG A 166 36.74 45.36 13.88
CA ARG A 166 37.37 46.17 12.82
C ARG A 166 37.87 47.50 13.39
N VAL A 167 37.07 48.17 14.21
CA VAL A 167 37.45 49.43 14.87
C VAL A 167 38.64 49.21 15.82
N GLU A 168 38.62 48.16 16.63
CA GLU A 168 39.73 47.83 17.54
C GLU A 168 41.04 47.58 16.77
N VAL A 169 40.97 46.83 15.66
CA VAL A 169 42.13 46.55 14.81
C VAL A 169 42.69 47.84 14.21
N ASP A 170 41.83 48.76 13.76
CA ASP A 170 42.28 50.02 13.18
C ASP A 170 42.90 50.95 14.25
N GLN A 171 42.33 51.01 15.46
CA GLN A 171 42.95 51.71 16.60
C GLN A 171 44.33 51.14 16.96
N LEU A 172 44.46 49.80 17.02
CA LEU A 172 45.74 49.15 17.32
C LEU A 172 46.79 49.44 16.24
N LYS A 173 46.41 49.46 14.95
CA LYS A 173 47.31 49.84 13.86
C LYS A 173 47.79 51.28 13.97
N GLU A 174 46.91 52.22 14.34
CA GLU A 174 47.28 53.62 14.57
C GLU A 174 48.28 53.76 15.72
N THR A 175 48.09 53.01 16.81
CA THR A 175 49.04 53.05 17.95
C THR A 175 50.41 52.40 17.68
N LEU A 176 50.52 51.59 16.62
CA LEU A 176 51.75 50.91 16.22
C LEU A 176 52.58 51.71 15.19
N GLN A 177 52.00 52.76 14.58
CA GLN A 177 52.68 53.69 13.67
C GLN A 177 53.32 54.86 14.42
#